data_AF-A0A5P6PI62-F1
#
_entry.id   AF-A0A5P6PI62-F1
#
_cell.length_a   1.000
_cell.length_b   1.000
_cell.length_c   1.000
_cell.angle_alpha   90.00
_cell.angle_beta   90.00
_cell.angle_gamma   90.00
#
_symmetry.space_group_name_H-M   'P 1'
#
loop_
_entity.id
_entity.type
_entity.pdbx_description
1 polymer ?
#
loop_
_entity_poly.entity_id
_entity_poly.type
_entity_poly.pdbx_seq_one_letter_code
_entity_poly.pdbx_strand_id
1 'polypeptide(L)'
;MKSSGAGRSRLGNCQSVEPQMQLKDFGLDSLDIVELVSVLETKFDIEVSDDVFEAIKTVDDLYTYMSATLAQKAALAQKATPAQQKAS
;
A
#
# COMPACT_ATOMS: atom_id res chain seq x y z
N MET A 1 -54.79 -0.26 6.53
CA MET A 1 -53.85 0.07 7.61
C MET A 1 -52.41 -0.09 7.13
N LYS A 2 -51.51 0.75 7.66
CA LYS A 2 -50.03 0.70 7.64
C LYS A 2 -49.58 -0.70 8.10
N SER A 3 -48.53 -1.35 7.59
CA SER A 3 -47.10 -1.04 7.80
C SER A 3 -46.29 -1.89 6.80
N SER A 4 -45.37 -1.31 6.02
CA SER A 4 -44.02 -0.93 6.44
C SER A 4 -43.23 -2.10 7.04
N GLY A 5 -42.23 -2.54 6.29
CA GLY A 5 -41.22 -3.52 6.67
C GLY A 5 -40.14 -3.65 5.61
N ALA A 6 -39.70 -2.53 5.05
CA ALA A 6 -38.44 -2.45 4.33
C ALA A 6 -37.30 -2.73 5.32
N GLY A 7 -36.26 -3.41 4.84
CA GLY A 7 -35.01 -3.51 5.59
C GLY A 7 -34.38 -4.89 5.58
N ARG A 8 -34.17 -5.47 4.38
CA ARG A 8 -32.99 -6.32 4.20
C ARG A 8 -31.76 -5.39 4.30
N SER A 9 -31.38 -4.99 5.50
CA SER A 9 -30.06 -4.41 5.75
C SER A 9 -29.06 -5.55 5.63
N ARG A 10 -28.72 -5.87 4.38
CA ARG A 10 -27.65 -6.79 4.05
C ARG A 10 -26.33 -6.12 4.48
N LEU A 11 -25.55 -6.86 5.26
CA LEU A 11 -24.10 -6.69 5.42
C LEU A 11 -23.67 -5.37 6.06
N GLY A 12 -23.76 -5.34 7.40
CA GLY A 12 -22.89 -4.47 8.18
C GLY A 12 -21.46 -4.99 8.11
N ASN A 13 -20.57 -4.17 7.54
CA ASN A 13 -19.10 -4.19 7.55
C ASN A 13 -18.38 -4.16 6.18
N CYS A 14 -18.96 -3.52 5.14
CA CYS A 14 -18.12 -2.96 4.09
C CYS A 14 -17.46 -1.69 4.64
N GLN A 15 -16.34 -1.80 5.37
CA GLN A 15 -15.50 -0.63 5.59
C GLN A 15 -15.00 -0.19 4.21
N SER A 16 -15.57 0.91 3.71
CA SER A 16 -15.01 1.57 2.52
C SER A 16 -13.63 2.06 2.93
N VAL A 17 -12.61 1.74 2.14
CA VAL A 17 -11.26 2.31 2.30
C VAL A 17 -11.16 3.39 1.26
N GLU A 18 -11.16 4.64 1.70
CA GLU A 18 -11.02 5.81 0.83
C GLU A 18 -9.55 6.24 0.83
N PRO A 19 -9.00 6.71 -0.30
CA PRO A 19 -7.58 7.10 -0.40
C PRO A 19 -7.16 8.13 0.67
N GLN A 20 -8.09 9.02 1.04
CA GLN A 20 -7.89 10.12 1.98
C GLN A 20 -7.92 9.69 3.46
N MET A 21 -8.32 8.44 3.76
CA MET A 21 -8.35 7.97 5.15
C MET A 21 -6.94 7.86 5.71
N GLN A 22 -6.79 8.21 6.99
CA GLN A 22 -5.51 8.04 7.65
C GLN A 22 -5.33 6.58 8.06
N LEU A 23 -4.08 6.11 8.00
CA LEU A 23 -3.74 4.77 8.48
C LEU A 23 -4.12 4.56 9.96
N LYS A 24 -4.02 5.63 10.76
CA LYS A 24 -4.41 5.66 12.17
C LYS A 24 -5.91 5.47 12.39
N ASP A 25 -6.75 5.85 11.42
CA ASP A 25 -8.21 5.73 11.52
C ASP A 25 -8.66 4.25 11.43
N PHE A 26 -7.81 3.38 10.89
CA PHE A 26 -8.03 1.92 10.89
C PHE A 26 -7.62 1.25 12.21
N GLY A 27 -7.18 2.03 13.20
CA GLY A 27 -6.73 1.50 14.48
C GLY A 27 -5.33 0.90 14.44
N LEU A 28 -4.54 1.20 13.38
CA LEU A 28 -3.13 0.84 13.33
C LEU A 28 -2.36 1.73 14.31
N ASP A 29 -1.75 1.10 15.31
CA ASP A 29 -0.86 1.79 16.24
C ASP A 29 0.58 1.89 15.70
N SER A 30 1.48 2.56 16.43
CA SER A 30 2.86 2.72 15.98
C SER A 30 3.62 1.40 15.82
N LEU A 31 3.24 0.32 16.51
CA LEU A 31 3.87 -1.00 16.38
C LEU A 31 3.31 -1.75 15.16
N ASP A 32 2.00 -1.67 14.93
CA ASP A 32 1.34 -2.28 13.77
C ASP A 32 1.90 -1.72 12.46
N ILE A 33 2.17 -0.40 12.42
CA ILE A 33 2.71 0.24 11.22
C ILE A 33 4.17 -0.20 10.97
N VAL A 34 4.95 -0.49 12.02
CA VAL A 34 6.32 -1.04 11.90
C VAL A 34 6.29 -2.46 11.34
N GLU A 35 5.38 -3.32 11.81
CA GLU A 35 5.19 -4.67 11.26
C GLU A 35 4.77 -4.60 9.78
N LEU A 36 3.85 -3.69 9.45
CA LEU A 36 3.39 -3.47 8.08
C LEU A 36 4.57 -3.16 7.14
N VAL A 37 5.45 -2.23 7.51
CA VAL A 37 6.60 -1.89 6.67
C VAL A 37 7.53 -3.07 6.47
N SER A 38 7.88 -3.77 7.53
CA SER A 38 8.79 -4.93 7.42
C SER A 38 8.23 -6.03 6.50
N VAL A 39 6.91 -6.25 6.55
CA VAL A 39 6.22 -7.16 5.62
C VAL A 39 6.25 -6.65 4.19
N LEU A 40 6.05 -5.34 3.96
CA LEU A 40 6.13 -4.75 2.62
C LEU A 40 7.54 -4.83 2.04
N GLU A 41 8.56 -4.47 2.82
CA GLU A 41 9.97 -4.58 2.45
C GLU A 41 10.33 -6.00 2.04
N THR A 42 9.96 -6.99 2.87
CA THR A 42 10.25 -8.40 2.58
C THR A 42 9.46 -8.93 1.39
N LYS A 43 8.16 -8.59 1.26
CA LYS A 43 7.31 -9.14 0.17
C LYS A 43 7.64 -8.56 -1.19
N PHE A 44 8.06 -7.31 -1.24
CA PHE A 44 8.35 -6.61 -2.50
C PHE A 44 9.85 -6.46 -2.74
N ASP A 45 10.69 -6.84 -1.77
CA ASP A 45 12.14 -6.71 -1.80
C ASP A 45 12.51 -5.25 -2.12
N ILE A 46 11.97 -4.35 -1.29
CA ILE A 46 12.17 -2.90 -1.33
C ILE A 46 12.71 -2.45 0.04
N GLU A 47 13.33 -1.28 0.10
CA GLU A 47 13.70 -0.62 1.35
C GLU A 47 12.84 0.64 1.52
N VAL A 48 12.35 0.86 2.75
CA VAL A 48 11.59 2.05 3.11
C VAL A 48 12.35 2.79 4.19
N SER A 49 12.76 4.02 3.92
CA SER A 49 13.44 4.85 4.92
C SER A 49 12.45 5.36 5.97
N ASP A 50 12.91 5.49 7.22
CA ASP A 50 12.12 6.04 8.34
C ASP A 50 11.51 7.41 8.01
N ASP A 51 12.23 8.29 7.31
CA ASP A 51 11.72 9.60 6.89
C ASP A 51 10.47 9.49 5.99
N VAL A 52 10.46 8.50 5.09
CA VAL A 52 9.33 8.26 4.20
C VAL A 52 8.19 7.62 4.97
N PHE A 53 8.52 6.70 5.88
CA PHE A 53 7.55 6.07 6.76
C PHE A 53 6.79 7.08 7.62
N GLU A 54 7.48 8.04 8.23
CA GLU A 54 6.85 9.12 9.00
C GLU A 54 6.02 10.08 8.13
N ALA A 55 6.37 10.21 6.85
CA ALA A 55 5.63 11.03 5.89
C ALA A 55 4.31 10.38 5.43
N ILE A 56 4.23 9.04 5.42
CA ILE A 56 3.03 8.31 5.00
C ILE A 56 1.96 8.42 6.08
N LYS A 57 0.85 9.08 5.76
CA LYS A 57 -0.28 9.28 6.70
C LYS A 57 -1.56 8.67 6.19
N THR A 58 -1.77 8.69 4.88
CA THR A 58 -2.98 8.21 4.22
C THR A 58 -2.74 6.94 3.41
N VAL A 59 -3.83 6.28 3.04
CA VAL A 59 -3.80 5.11 2.15
C VAL A 59 -3.25 5.50 0.77
N ASP A 60 -3.59 6.69 0.28
CA ASP A 60 -3.09 7.20 -1.00
C ASP A 60 -1.58 7.44 -1.00
N ASP A 61 -1.04 7.99 0.10
CA ASP A 61 0.40 8.21 0.25
C ASP A 61 1.17 6.89 0.17
N LEU A 62 0.70 5.88 0.89
CA LEU A 62 1.29 4.55 0.89
C LEU A 62 1.25 3.92 -0.51
N TYR A 63 0.08 3.98 -1.17
CA TYR A 63 -0.10 3.43 -2.51
C TYR A 63 0.81 4.12 -3.54
N THR A 64 0.87 5.45 -3.49
CA THR A 64 1.69 6.27 -4.39
C THR A 64 3.17 5.95 -4.20
N TYR A 65 3.64 5.89 -2.95
CA TYR A 65 5.01 5.53 -2.64
C TYR A 65 5.36 4.13 -3.15
N MET A 66 4.54 3.13 -2.83
CA MET A 66 4.77 1.75 -3.28
C MET A 66 4.80 1.64 -4.80
N SER A 67 3.87 2.29 -5.49
CA SER A 67 3.81 2.29 -6.96
C SER A 67 5.08 2.89 -7.57
N ALA A 68 5.56 4.00 -7.02
CA ALA A 68 6.79 4.64 -7.46
C ALA A 68 8.02 3.76 -7.21
N THR A 69 8.17 3.22 -6.00
CA THR A 69 9.32 2.38 -5.61
C THR A 69 9.38 1.10 -6.42
N LEU A 70 8.25 0.42 -6.64
CA LEU A 70 8.18 -0.78 -7.48
C LEU A 70 8.51 -0.47 -8.94
N ALA A 71 8.01 0.64 -9.48
CA ALA A 71 8.35 1.08 -10.83
C ALA A 71 9.85 1.40 -10.97
N GLN A 72 10.45 2.06 -9.96
CA GLN A 72 11.89 2.34 -9.94
C GLN A 72 12.72 1.06 -9.86
N LYS A 73 12.34 0.12 -8.98
CA LYS A 73 13.00 -1.19 -8.88
C LYS A 73 12.95 -1.94 -10.21
N ALA A 74 11.80 -1.95 -10.86
CA ALA A 74 11.64 -2.55 -12.19
C ALA A 74 12.50 -1.84 -13.26
N ALA A 75 12.64 -0.51 -13.19
CA ALA A 75 13.50 0.26 -14.09
C ALA A 75 15.00 0.02 -13.83
N LEU A 76 15.41 -0.14 -12.57
CA LEU A 76 16.78 -0.46 -12.16
C LEU A 76 17.18 -1.87 -12.62
N ALA A 77 16.28 -2.85 -12.47
CA ALA A 77 16.47 -4.20 -13.00
C ALA A 77 16.68 -4.21 -14.53
N GLN A 78 16.01 -3.32 -15.26
CA GLN A 78 16.16 -3.18 -16.72
C GLN A 78 17.46 -2.47 -17.13
N LYS A 79 18.04 -1.62 -16.27
CA LYS A 79 19.35 -0.98 -16.53
C LYS A 79 20.54 -1.86 -16.16
N ALA A 80 20.32 -2.97 -15.45
CA ALA A 80 21.36 -3.90 -15.00
C ALA A 80 21.64 -5.06 -15.98
N THR A 81 21.20 -5.01 -17.23
CA THR A 81 21.72 -5.90 -18.29
C THR A 81 22.87 -5.20 -19.03
N PRO A 82 24.15 -5.47 -18.68
CA PRO A 82 25.25 -5.12 -19.55
C PRO A 82 25.20 -6.04 -20.76
N ALA A 83 25.28 -5.42 -21.94
CA ALA A 83 25.74 -5.98 -23.20
C ALA A 83 26.42 -7.35 -23.10
N GLN A 84 25.70 -8.41 -23.47
CA GLN A 84 26.32 -9.68 -23.82
C GLN A 84 25.58 -10.21 -25.05
N GLN A 85 26.03 -9.78 -26.22
CA GLN A 85 26.05 -10.50 -27.51
C GLN A 85 26.23 -9.52 -28.67
N LYS A 86 27.49 -9.24 -29.00
CA LYS A 86 27.92 -9.27 -30.41
C LYS A 86 29.39 -9.68 -30.49
N ALA A 87 29.62 -10.95 -30.15
CA ALA A 87 30.70 -11.71 -30.74
C ALA A 87 30.04 -12.73 -31.67
N SER A 88 29.95 -12.37 -32.95
CA SER A 88 30.03 -13.28 -34.09
C SER A 88 30.16 -12.47 -35.38
#